data_AF-A0A453QZ62-F1
#
_entry.id   AF-A0A453QZ62-F1
#
_cell.length_a   1.000
_cell.length_b   1.000
_cell.length_c   1.000
_cell.angle_alpha   90.00
_cell.angle_beta   90.00
_cell.angle_gamma   90.00
#
_symmetry.space_group_name_H-M   'P 1'
#
loop_
_entity.id
_entity.type
_entity.pdbx_description
1 polymer ?
#
loop_
_entity_poly.entity_id
_entity_poly.type
_entity_poly.pdbx_seq_one_letter_code
_entity_poly.pdbx_strand_id
1 'polypeptide(L)'
;MSGAALCAALTELGFDGEDPLDADALEWPFQYEEARPLLAWICSCLRPSNVLSPSHLSQYEQLVEEGRLLEGEDLDSAFDSISAFSSKKDNQEAVFEAEETILDIREAKLAYRAEVFELQRQLARQQAQFDMLAGQASSLIQGRRARVSAMSAVSVQLISLDEILSSRNLEMNAVLGRITATTQELAHYHSGDEDSIYLAYSDFHPYVIGDLACTKELNRWFSKQFEKGPFRLVAEEGKSKCSWVSLDDITNGLTRGDSEKSHHHQRVTELQRLRSIFATSERQWIEAQVENAKQQAILQILKSQVSSDEAHIHRDIHSLRRKSSELAGELSTLTQKVQPFISETIPCLCSELAQLQGTYILQGDYDLKVMRQEYYINRQKTCLFMAIAIH
;
A
#
# COMPACT_ATOMS: atom_id res chain seq x y z
N MET A 1 26.84 2.98 -30.42
CA MET A 1 27.96 3.04 -31.39
C MET A 1 27.33 3.13 -32.76
N SER A 2 27.57 4.20 -33.51
CA SER A 2 26.90 4.53 -34.79
C SER A 2 27.93 4.70 -35.91
N GLY A 3 27.45 4.75 -37.17
CA GLY A 3 28.27 5.04 -38.35
C GLY A 3 29.11 6.31 -38.19
N ALA A 4 28.56 7.35 -37.57
CA ALA A 4 29.27 8.59 -37.26
C ALA A 4 30.52 8.41 -36.37
N ALA A 5 30.52 7.46 -35.43
CA ALA A 5 31.67 7.18 -34.58
C ALA A 5 32.79 6.45 -35.35
N LEU A 6 32.43 5.64 -36.35
CA LEU A 6 33.38 5.02 -37.26
C LEU A 6 33.99 6.06 -38.21
N CYS A 7 33.17 6.97 -38.77
CA CYS A 7 33.68 8.08 -39.57
C CYS A 7 34.67 8.93 -38.78
N ALA A 8 34.33 9.31 -37.55
CA ALA A 8 35.23 10.09 -36.70
C ALA A 8 36.56 9.37 -36.44
N ALA A 9 36.53 8.07 -36.15
CA ALA A 9 37.74 7.27 -35.98
C ALA A 9 38.57 7.19 -37.26
N LEU A 10 37.95 7.05 -38.45
CA LEU A 10 38.65 7.05 -39.74
C LEU A 10 39.25 8.41 -40.10
N THR A 11 38.55 9.50 -39.81
CA THR A 11 39.07 10.87 -39.96
C THR A 11 40.26 11.11 -39.03
N GLU A 12 40.20 10.64 -37.77
CA GLU A 12 41.34 10.71 -36.83
C GLU A 12 42.56 9.90 -37.30
N LEU A 13 42.36 8.88 -38.14
CA LEU A 13 43.43 8.07 -38.74
C LEU A 13 44.01 8.70 -40.02
N GLY A 14 43.53 9.87 -40.45
CA GLY A 14 44.02 10.58 -41.63
C GLY A 14 43.50 10.02 -42.96
N PHE A 15 42.34 9.35 -42.96
CA PHE A 15 41.68 8.94 -44.19
C PHE A 15 40.98 10.15 -44.83
N ASP A 16 41.75 10.94 -45.57
CA ASP A 16 41.27 12.03 -46.42
C ASP A 16 41.06 11.48 -47.85
N GLY A 17 39.96 10.77 -48.07
CA GLY A 17 39.52 10.45 -49.43
C GLY A 17 39.06 11.72 -50.15
N GLU A 18 39.18 11.77 -51.49
CA GLU A 18 38.73 12.94 -52.28
C GLU A 18 37.21 13.20 -52.16
N ASP A 19 36.44 12.21 -51.67
CA ASP A 19 35.03 12.34 -51.32
C ASP A 19 34.83 12.18 -49.79
N PRO A 20 34.14 13.12 -49.11
CA PRO A 20 33.85 12.99 -47.68
C PRO A 20 32.94 11.78 -47.43
N LEU A 21 33.37 10.88 -46.56
CA LEU A 21 32.61 9.70 -46.15
C LEU A 21 31.27 10.12 -45.53
N ASP A 22 30.17 9.69 -46.14
CA ASP A 22 28.82 9.95 -45.62
C ASP A 22 28.54 9.07 -44.40
N ALA A 23 28.22 9.69 -43.27
CA ALA A 23 27.96 9.01 -42.00
C ALA A 23 26.71 8.12 -42.08
N ASP A 24 25.74 8.50 -42.91
CA ASP A 24 24.48 7.76 -43.07
C ASP A 24 24.69 6.50 -43.92
N ALA A 25 25.61 6.56 -44.89
CA ALA A 25 25.99 5.40 -45.71
C ALA A 25 26.77 4.34 -44.94
N LEU A 26 27.38 4.68 -43.80
CA LEU A 26 28.13 3.77 -42.94
C LEU A 26 27.33 3.26 -41.73
N GLU A 27 26.02 3.55 -41.68
CA GLU A 27 25.16 3.13 -40.58
C GLU A 27 24.59 1.71 -40.78
N TRP A 28 24.47 1.23 -42.03
CA TRP A 28 23.92 -0.09 -42.33
C TRP A 28 24.66 -1.28 -41.65
N PRO A 29 26.00 -1.30 -41.47
CA PRO A 29 26.68 -2.39 -40.79
C PRO A 29 26.35 -2.46 -39.30
N PHE A 30 26.02 -1.32 -38.68
CA PHE A 30 25.61 -1.24 -37.28
C PHE A 30 24.16 -1.71 -37.05
N GLN A 31 23.40 -2.00 -38.11
CA GLN A 31 22.06 -2.57 -37.99
C GLN A 31 22.12 -4.08 -37.70
N TYR A 32 23.22 -4.76 -38.06
CA TYR A 32 23.42 -6.18 -37.76
C TYR A 32 23.97 -6.40 -36.34
N GLU A 33 23.24 -7.12 -35.50
CA GLU A 33 23.64 -7.36 -34.10
C GLU A 33 24.97 -8.11 -33.96
N GLU A 34 25.29 -8.99 -34.91
CA GLU A 34 26.53 -9.78 -34.92
C GLU A 34 27.76 -8.94 -35.25
N ALA A 35 27.62 -7.89 -36.08
CA ALA A 35 28.71 -7.01 -36.48
C ALA A 35 28.99 -5.90 -35.46
N ARG A 36 28.00 -5.55 -34.60
CA ARG A 36 28.11 -4.46 -33.61
C ARG A 36 29.31 -4.59 -32.66
N PRO A 37 29.60 -5.75 -32.04
CA PRO A 37 30.72 -5.88 -31.12
C PRO A 37 32.07 -5.71 -31.82
N LEU A 38 32.19 -6.24 -33.04
CA LEU A 38 33.41 -6.15 -33.85
C LEU A 38 33.65 -4.71 -34.33
N LEU A 39 32.61 -4.02 -34.81
CA LEU A 39 32.71 -2.62 -35.21
C LEU A 39 32.99 -1.69 -34.02
N ALA A 40 32.38 -1.97 -32.86
CA ALA A 40 32.68 -1.24 -31.64
C ALA A 40 34.14 -1.44 -31.18
N TRP A 41 34.66 -2.67 -31.31
CA TRP A 41 36.06 -2.97 -31.04
C TRP A 41 36.99 -2.20 -31.96
N ILE A 42 36.72 -2.21 -33.27
CA ILE A 42 37.51 -1.47 -34.28
C ILE A 42 37.59 0.02 -33.93
N CYS A 43 36.44 0.68 -33.66
CA CYS A 43 36.43 2.10 -33.29
C CYS A 43 37.16 2.40 -31.96
N SER A 44 37.27 1.42 -31.05
CA SER A 44 37.95 1.60 -29.75
C SER A 44 39.45 1.29 -29.78
N CYS A 45 39.90 0.48 -30.75
CA CYS A 45 41.25 -0.04 -30.82
C CYS A 45 42.10 0.63 -31.90
N LEU A 46 41.48 1.19 -32.95
CA LEU A 46 42.21 1.95 -33.95
C LEU A 46 42.66 3.29 -33.37
N ARG A 47 43.98 3.53 -33.42
CA ARG A 47 44.62 4.78 -33.02
C ARG A 47 45.53 5.27 -34.14
N PRO A 48 45.87 6.57 -34.20
CA PRO A 48 46.82 7.11 -35.18
C PRO A 48 48.18 6.40 -35.18
N SER A 49 48.56 5.76 -34.07
CA SER A 49 49.78 4.93 -33.97
C SER A 49 49.74 3.64 -34.77
N ASN A 50 48.56 3.19 -35.20
CA ASN A 50 48.37 1.96 -35.98
C ASN A 50 48.43 2.25 -37.49
N VAL A 51 48.52 3.52 -37.88
CA VAL A 51 48.66 3.95 -39.27
C VAL A 51 50.14 4.04 -39.58
N LEU A 52 50.57 3.37 -40.65
CA LEU A 52 51.95 3.44 -41.11
C LEU A 52 52.27 4.88 -41.53
N SER A 53 53.30 5.46 -40.92
CA SER A 53 53.75 6.79 -41.32
C SER A 53 54.35 6.75 -42.74
N PRO A 54 54.37 7.87 -43.48
CA PRO A 54 54.95 7.92 -44.82
C PRO A 54 56.44 7.55 -44.82
N SER A 55 57.17 7.80 -43.72
CA SER A 55 58.56 7.37 -43.58
C SER A 55 58.70 5.86 -43.43
N HIS A 56 57.75 5.19 -42.78
CA HIS A 56 57.73 3.73 -42.69
C HIS A 56 57.33 3.07 -44.02
N LEU A 57 56.45 3.71 -44.80
CA LEU A 57 56.14 3.27 -46.16
C LEU A 57 57.35 3.37 -47.09
N SER A 58 58.10 4.48 -47.08
CA SER A 58 59.32 4.59 -47.88
C SER A 58 60.40 3.59 -47.47
N GLN A 59 60.51 3.27 -46.17
CA GLN A 59 61.42 2.21 -45.68
C GLN A 59 60.98 0.83 -46.16
N TYR A 60 59.67 0.55 -46.16
CA TYR A 60 59.12 -0.69 -46.67
C TYR A 60 59.34 -0.82 -48.19
N GLU A 61 59.05 0.23 -48.96
CA GLU A 61 59.29 0.28 -50.41
C GLU A 61 60.78 0.06 -50.73
N GLN A 62 61.68 0.69 -49.96
CA GLN A 62 63.11 0.46 -50.09
C GLN A 62 63.50 -1.00 -49.78
N LEU A 63 62.89 -1.63 -48.77
CA LEU A 63 63.14 -3.05 -48.45
C LEU A 63 62.59 -4.00 -49.53
N VAL A 64 61.49 -3.62 -50.18
CA VAL A 64 60.92 -4.33 -51.34
C VAL A 64 61.86 -4.20 -52.55
N GLU A 65 62.36 -3.00 -52.83
CA GLU A 65 63.34 -2.76 -53.91
C GLU A 65 64.68 -3.47 -53.66
N GLU A 66 65.11 -3.54 -52.41
CA GLU A 66 66.33 -4.26 -52.00
C GLU A 66 66.13 -5.79 -51.96
N GLY A 67 64.91 -6.30 -52.15
CA GLY A 67 64.59 -7.72 -52.12
C GLY A 67 64.82 -8.38 -50.75
N ARG A 68 64.80 -7.60 -49.67
CA ARG A 68 65.06 -8.03 -48.28
C ARG A 68 63.78 -8.26 -47.48
N LEU A 69 62.68 -8.47 -48.17
CA LEU A 69 61.40 -8.74 -47.56
C LEU A 69 61.38 -10.20 -47.08
N LEU A 70 61.26 -10.39 -45.78
CA LEU A 70 61.09 -11.72 -45.20
C LEU A 70 59.60 -12.06 -45.23
N GLU A 71 59.20 -12.99 -46.09
CA GLU A 71 57.83 -13.47 -46.20
C GLU A 71 57.76 -14.97 -45.89
N GLY A 72 56.69 -15.38 -45.19
CA GLY A 72 56.42 -16.80 -44.92
C GLY A 72 57.49 -17.49 -44.09
N GLU A 73 58.04 -18.59 -44.61
CA GLU A 73 58.95 -19.51 -43.90
C GLU A 73 60.24 -18.82 -43.41
N ASP A 74 60.74 -17.84 -44.17
CA ASP A 74 61.93 -17.06 -43.79
C ASP A 74 61.65 -16.12 -42.61
N LEU A 75 60.43 -15.59 -42.49
CA LEU A 75 60.01 -14.76 -41.36
C LEU A 75 59.79 -15.63 -40.11
N ASP A 76 59.16 -16.78 -40.28
CA ASP A 76 58.96 -17.76 -39.20
C ASP A 76 60.32 -18.25 -38.66
N SER A 77 61.29 -18.49 -39.55
CA SER A 77 62.65 -18.88 -39.16
C SER A 77 63.41 -17.75 -38.43
N ALA A 78 63.20 -16.48 -38.83
CA ALA A 78 63.78 -15.33 -38.14
C ALA A 78 63.15 -15.15 -36.74
N PHE A 79 61.83 -15.33 -36.61
CA PHE A 79 61.12 -15.29 -35.34
C PHE A 79 61.62 -16.38 -34.38
N ASP A 80 61.77 -17.61 -34.88
CA ASP A 80 62.33 -18.72 -34.12
C ASP A 80 63.79 -18.45 -33.71
N SER A 81 64.58 -17.78 -34.55
CA SER A 81 65.96 -17.40 -34.23
C SER A 81 66.05 -16.29 -33.16
N ILE A 82 65.06 -15.39 -33.08
CA ILE A 82 64.97 -14.37 -32.02
C ILE A 82 64.52 -15.02 -30.70
N SER A 83 63.65 -16.02 -30.77
CA SER A 83 63.25 -16.83 -29.62
C SER A 83 64.42 -17.63 -29.01
N ALA A 84 65.47 -17.89 -29.80
CA ALA A 84 66.69 -18.53 -29.34
C ALA A 84 67.50 -17.68 -28.33
N PHE A 85 67.20 -16.38 -28.18
CA PHE A 85 67.78 -15.53 -27.12
C PHE A 85 66.96 -15.55 -25.82
N SER A 86 65.80 -16.21 -25.78
CA SER A 86 64.99 -16.35 -24.56
C SER A 86 65.36 -17.59 -23.72
N SER A 87 66.22 -18.49 -24.22
CA SER A 87 66.61 -19.71 -23.52
C SER A 87 67.88 -19.52 -22.67
N LYS A 88 67.80 -18.68 -21.63
CA LYS A 88 68.60 -18.93 -20.41
C LYS A 88 67.75 -19.76 -19.46
N LYS A 89 68.24 -20.97 -19.22
CA LYS A 89 67.55 -22.15 -18.71
C LYS A 89 67.44 -22.17 -17.18
N ASP A 90 67.09 -21.02 -16.57
CA ASP A 90 66.75 -20.91 -15.13
C ASP A 90 65.28 -20.46 -14.93
N ASN A 91 64.55 -20.18 -16.01
CA ASN A 91 63.16 -19.72 -15.93
C ASN A 91 62.13 -20.86 -15.94
N GLN A 92 62.48 -22.14 -16.13
CA GLN A 92 61.45 -23.19 -16.15
C GLN A 92 60.83 -23.40 -14.76
N GLU A 93 61.61 -23.38 -13.68
CA GLU A 93 61.08 -23.52 -12.32
C GLU A 93 60.26 -22.27 -11.90
N ALA A 94 60.73 -21.07 -12.25
CA ALA A 94 60.01 -19.82 -12.04
C ALA A 94 58.77 -19.66 -12.95
N VAL A 95 58.75 -20.27 -14.14
CA VAL A 95 57.59 -20.28 -15.07
C VAL A 95 56.58 -21.34 -14.67
N PHE A 96 56.97 -22.47 -14.09
CA PHE A 96 56.01 -23.42 -13.52
C PHE A 96 55.37 -22.87 -12.23
N GLU A 97 56.12 -22.20 -11.36
CA GLU A 97 55.55 -21.45 -10.23
C GLU A 97 54.71 -20.24 -10.69
N ALA A 98 55.15 -19.52 -11.75
CA ALA A 98 54.36 -18.45 -12.35
C ALA A 98 53.11 -18.99 -13.09
N GLU A 99 53.15 -20.17 -13.69
CA GLU A 99 52.01 -20.80 -14.36
C GLU A 99 51.02 -21.38 -13.35
N GLU A 100 51.48 -22.01 -12.26
CA GLU A 100 50.61 -22.39 -11.13
C GLU A 100 49.95 -21.15 -10.52
N THR A 101 50.70 -20.07 -10.26
CA THR A 101 50.11 -18.83 -9.76
C THR A 101 49.21 -18.12 -10.77
N ILE A 102 49.48 -18.20 -12.08
CA ILE A 102 48.59 -17.68 -13.14
C ILE A 102 47.32 -18.54 -13.25
N LEU A 103 47.42 -19.86 -13.09
CA LEU A 103 46.28 -20.77 -13.03
C LEU A 103 45.43 -20.48 -11.79
N ASP A 104 46.04 -20.30 -10.62
CA ASP A 104 45.36 -19.90 -9.39
C ASP A 104 44.66 -18.54 -9.54
N ILE A 105 45.29 -17.57 -10.20
CA ILE A 105 44.68 -16.26 -10.50
C ILE A 105 43.51 -16.42 -11.48
N ARG A 106 43.60 -17.32 -12.48
CA ARG A 106 42.51 -17.60 -13.42
C ARG A 106 41.34 -18.30 -12.73
N GLU A 107 41.61 -19.27 -11.86
CA GLU A 107 40.60 -19.95 -11.05
C GLU A 107 39.94 -18.99 -10.07
N ALA A 108 40.71 -18.17 -9.35
CA ALA A 108 40.19 -17.12 -8.49
C ALA A 108 39.34 -16.11 -9.26
N LYS A 109 39.76 -15.71 -10.47
CA LYS A 109 38.97 -14.83 -11.34
C LYS A 109 37.65 -15.48 -11.79
N LEU A 110 37.63 -16.78 -12.05
CA LEU A 110 36.40 -17.52 -12.37
C LEU A 110 35.49 -17.62 -11.15
N ALA A 111 36.04 -17.88 -9.96
CA ALA A 111 35.31 -17.88 -8.69
C ALA A 111 34.68 -16.51 -8.39
N TYR A 112 35.45 -15.42 -8.52
CA TYR A 112 34.91 -14.07 -8.35
C TYR A 112 33.86 -13.71 -9.39
N ARG A 113 33.99 -14.19 -10.64
CA ARG A 113 32.94 -14.01 -11.66
C ARG A 113 31.66 -14.75 -11.29
N ALA A 114 31.78 -15.96 -10.74
CA ALA A 114 30.63 -16.70 -10.23
C ALA A 114 29.97 -15.96 -9.06
N GLU A 115 30.75 -15.47 -8.09
CA GLU A 115 30.22 -14.67 -6.98
C GLU A 115 29.53 -13.38 -7.43
N VAL A 116 30.13 -12.64 -8.38
CA VAL A 116 29.51 -11.44 -8.96
C VAL A 116 28.18 -11.77 -9.64
N PHE A 117 28.10 -12.90 -10.34
CA PHE A 117 26.86 -13.36 -10.95
C PHE A 117 25.80 -13.74 -9.90
N GLU A 118 26.21 -14.43 -8.83
CA GLU A 118 25.35 -14.77 -7.69
C GLU A 118 24.80 -13.50 -7.02
N LEU A 119 25.65 -12.50 -6.78
CA LEU A 119 25.28 -11.21 -6.19
C LEU A 119 24.35 -10.41 -7.10
N GLN A 120 24.60 -10.37 -8.41
CA GLN A 120 23.67 -9.76 -9.37
C GLN A 120 22.30 -10.43 -9.34
N ARG A 121 22.25 -11.76 -9.21
CA ARG A 121 20.99 -12.50 -9.09
C ARG A 121 20.26 -12.18 -7.79
N GLN A 122 20.99 -12.00 -6.68
CA GLN A 122 20.41 -11.56 -5.41
C GLN A 122 19.86 -10.14 -5.50
N LEU A 123 20.60 -9.21 -6.12
CA LEU A 123 20.17 -7.84 -6.36
C LEU A 123 18.86 -7.79 -7.16
N ALA A 124 18.78 -8.55 -8.26
CA ALA A 124 17.58 -8.61 -9.10
C ALA A 124 16.36 -9.15 -8.34
N ARG A 125 16.56 -10.16 -7.47
CA ARG A 125 15.50 -10.68 -6.59
C ARG A 125 15.03 -9.64 -5.59
N GLN A 126 15.95 -8.90 -4.97
CA GLN A 126 15.60 -7.84 -4.02
C GLN A 126 14.87 -6.69 -4.72
N GLN A 127 15.32 -6.26 -5.90
CA GLN A 127 14.62 -5.25 -6.70
C GLN A 127 13.19 -5.68 -7.03
N ALA A 128 12.99 -6.92 -7.49
CA ALA A 128 11.64 -7.45 -7.75
C ALA A 128 10.75 -7.46 -6.48
N GLN A 129 11.32 -7.77 -5.31
CA GLN A 129 10.59 -7.69 -4.04
C GLN A 129 10.21 -6.24 -3.67
N PHE A 130 11.13 -5.28 -3.87
CA PHE A 130 10.85 -3.87 -3.65
C PHE A 130 9.75 -3.35 -4.58
N ASP A 131 9.78 -3.72 -5.86
CA ASP A 131 8.75 -3.33 -6.84
C ASP A 131 7.37 -3.89 -6.46
N MET A 132 7.32 -5.15 -5.99
CA MET A 132 6.08 -5.74 -5.49
C MET A 132 5.53 -4.98 -4.28
N LEU A 133 6.38 -4.66 -3.30
CA LEU A 133 6.00 -3.90 -2.11
C LEU A 133 5.56 -2.47 -2.46
N ALA A 134 6.24 -1.83 -3.42
CA ALA A 134 5.86 -0.51 -3.93
C ALA A 134 4.49 -0.54 -4.63
N GLY A 135 4.20 -1.60 -5.39
CA GLY A 135 2.87 -1.85 -5.97
C GLY A 135 1.80 -2.02 -4.90
N GLN A 136 2.07 -2.79 -3.85
CA GLN A 136 1.13 -2.95 -2.73
C GLN A 136 0.89 -1.64 -1.97
N ALA A 137 1.96 -0.88 -1.68
CA ALA A 137 1.86 0.41 -1.01
C ALA A 137 1.04 1.42 -1.83
N SER A 138 1.25 1.49 -3.14
CA SER A 138 0.47 2.38 -4.02
C SER A 138 -1.02 2.01 -4.05
N SER A 139 -1.35 0.71 -4.11
CA SER A 139 -2.74 0.24 -4.04
C SER A 139 -3.42 0.61 -2.71
N LEU A 140 -2.71 0.48 -1.58
CA LEU A 140 -3.20 0.87 -0.25
C LEU A 140 -3.43 2.37 -0.15
N ILE A 141 -2.52 3.19 -0.69
CA ILE A 141 -2.66 4.64 -0.72
C ILE A 141 -3.86 5.05 -1.57
N GLN A 142 -4.04 4.44 -2.74
CA GLN A 142 -5.18 4.72 -3.62
C GLN A 142 -6.50 4.30 -2.97
N GLY A 143 -6.55 3.13 -2.34
CA GLY A 143 -7.71 2.68 -1.57
C GLY A 143 -8.03 3.59 -0.38
N ARG A 144 -7.02 4.10 0.31
CA ARG A 144 -7.20 5.11 1.38
C ARG A 144 -7.79 6.41 0.81
N ARG A 145 -7.27 6.92 -0.31
CA ARG A 145 -7.81 8.14 -0.94
C ARG A 145 -9.27 7.98 -1.34
N ALA A 146 -9.63 6.86 -1.98
CA ALA A 146 -11.02 6.58 -2.36
C ALA A 146 -11.96 6.55 -1.16
N ARG A 147 -11.56 5.91 -0.05
CA ARG A 147 -12.35 5.90 1.20
C ARG A 147 -12.50 7.29 1.81
N VAL A 148 -11.45 8.11 1.81
CA VAL A 148 -11.52 9.49 2.31
C VAL A 148 -12.50 10.33 1.48
N SER A 149 -12.47 10.21 0.15
CA SER A 149 -13.42 10.90 -0.73
C SER A 149 -14.87 10.44 -0.54
N ALA A 150 -15.09 9.14 -0.36
CA ALA A 150 -16.42 8.62 -0.05
C ALA A 150 -16.92 9.13 1.32
N MET A 151 -16.05 9.12 2.33
CA MET A 151 -16.35 9.63 3.66
C MET A 151 -16.64 11.13 3.66
N SER A 152 -15.94 11.94 2.86
CA SER A 152 -16.25 13.37 2.74
C SER A 152 -17.62 13.61 2.11
N ALA A 153 -18.01 12.83 1.10
CA ALA A 153 -19.34 12.93 0.50
C ALA A 153 -20.46 12.59 1.49
N VAL A 154 -20.27 11.52 2.27
CA VAL A 154 -21.21 11.15 3.34
C VAL A 154 -21.25 12.21 4.45
N SER A 155 -20.10 12.77 4.83
CA SER A 155 -20.04 13.84 5.83
C SER A 155 -20.84 15.07 5.40
N VAL A 156 -20.80 15.46 4.13
CA VAL A 156 -21.61 16.57 3.60
C VAL A 156 -23.10 16.26 3.71
N GLN A 157 -23.51 15.04 3.37
CA GLN A 157 -24.91 14.61 3.53
C GLN A 157 -25.34 14.64 5.00
N LEU A 158 -24.48 14.20 5.91
CA LEU A 158 -24.75 14.20 7.35
C LEU A 158 -24.99 15.62 7.88
N ILE A 159 -24.16 16.58 7.47
CA ILE A 159 -24.31 17.99 7.85
C ILE A 159 -25.66 18.54 7.34
N SER A 160 -26.02 18.24 6.08
CA SER A 160 -27.31 18.69 5.53
C SER A 160 -28.52 18.11 6.27
N LEU A 161 -28.43 16.85 6.72
CA LEU A 161 -29.49 16.22 7.52
C LEU A 161 -29.58 16.83 8.91
N ASP A 162 -28.45 17.14 9.53
CA ASP A 162 -28.39 17.81 10.84
C ASP A 162 -29.02 19.21 10.79
N GLU A 163 -28.75 19.99 9.73
CA GLU A 163 -29.40 21.28 9.50
C GLU A 163 -30.94 21.14 9.38
N ILE A 164 -31.42 20.15 8.61
CA ILE A 164 -32.86 19.89 8.45
C ILE A 164 -33.49 19.49 9.80
N LEU A 165 -32.83 18.61 10.56
CA LEU A 165 -33.32 18.17 11.86
C LEU A 165 -33.35 19.31 12.87
N SER A 166 -32.31 20.15 12.89
CA SER A 166 -32.22 21.34 13.74
C SER A 166 -33.34 22.34 13.42
N SER A 167 -33.59 22.60 12.13
CA SER A 167 -34.70 23.44 11.67
C SER A 167 -36.06 22.89 12.13
N ARG A 168 -36.32 21.58 11.94
CA ARG A 168 -37.56 20.96 12.43
C ARG A 168 -37.70 20.99 13.95
N ASN A 169 -36.60 20.84 14.68
CA ASN A 169 -36.62 20.91 16.14
C ASN A 169 -37.02 22.32 16.59
N LEU A 170 -36.50 23.36 15.94
CA LEU A 170 -36.92 24.75 16.18
C LEU A 170 -38.42 24.95 15.93
N GLU A 171 -38.95 24.45 14.80
CA GLU A 171 -40.38 24.51 14.48
C GLU A 171 -41.24 23.80 15.53
N MET A 172 -40.82 22.60 15.96
CA MET A 172 -41.53 21.83 16.98
C MET A 172 -41.52 22.55 18.33
N ASN A 173 -40.39 23.12 18.74
CA ASN A 173 -40.31 23.93 19.96
C ASN A 173 -41.23 25.15 19.90
N ALA A 174 -41.36 25.78 18.73
CA ALA A 174 -42.32 26.88 18.54
C ALA A 174 -43.78 26.40 18.67
N VAL A 175 -44.13 25.23 18.12
CA VAL A 175 -45.46 24.62 18.28
C VAL A 175 -45.74 24.31 19.75
N LEU A 176 -44.80 23.67 20.44
CA LEU A 176 -44.92 23.34 21.86
C LEU A 176 -45.06 24.60 22.72
N GLY A 177 -44.34 25.67 22.40
CA GLY A 177 -44.51 26.98 23.03
C GLY A 177 -45.92 27.53 22.87
N ARG A 178 -46.51 27.44 21.67
CA ARG A 178 -47.91 27.84 21.43
C ARG A 178 -48.90 26.99 22.22
N ILE A 179 -48.74 25.67 22.22
CA ILE A 179 -49.61 24.76 22.99
C ILE A 179 -49.53 25.11 24.48
N THR A 180 -48.32 25.33 25.00
CA THR A 180 -48.10 25.71 26.40
C THR A 180 -48.80 27.03 26.72
N ALA A 181 -48.68 28.04 25.86
CA ALA A 181 -49.38 29.32 26.04
C ALA A 181 -50.90 29.15 26.04
N THR A 182 -51.47 28.43 25.06
CA THR A 182 -52.93 28.17 25.01
C THR A 182 -53.42 27.36 26.21
N THR A 183 -52.60 26.45 26.72
CA THR A 183 -52.94 25.66 27.91
C THR A 183 -52.88 26.52 29.18
N GLN A 184 -51.94 27.46 29.26
CA GLN A 184 -51.88 28.45 30.34
C GLN A 184 -53.06 29.40 30.30
N GLU A 185 -53.46 29.89 29.12
CA GLU A 185 -54.68 30.69 28.94
C GLU A 185 -55.92 29.90 29.38
N LEU A 186 -56.06 28.64 28.94
CA LEU A 186 -57.15 27.78 29.36
C LEU A 186 -57.16 27.53 30.89
N ALA A 187 -55.98 27.26 31.47
CA ALA A 187 -55.85 27.09 32.91
C ALA A 187 -56.22 28.37 33.68
N HIS A 188 -55.88 29.54 33.15
CA HIS A 188 -56.30 30.83 33.70
C HIS A 188 -57.81 31.02 33.65
N TYR A 189 -58.47 30.66 32.54
CA TYR A 189 -59.94 30.66 32.47
C TYR A 189 -60.61 29.70 33.47
N HIS A 190 -59.88 28.68 33.94
CA HIS A 190 -60.34 27.72 34.95
C HIS A 190 -59.85 28.02 36.37
N SER A 191 -58.98 29.02 36.61
CA SER A 191 -58.47 29.34 37.95
C SER A 191 -59.48 30.09 38.82
N GLY A 192 -60.55 30.63 38.22
CA GLY A 192 -61.64 31.29 38.94
C GLY A 192 -61.27 32.65 39.56
N ASP A 193 -60.14 33.23 39.16
CA ASP A 193 -59.65 34.51 39.69
C ASP A 193 -60.35 35.74 39.10
N GLU A 194 -61.16 35.58 38.05
CA GLU A 194 -62.01 36.61 37.45
C GLU A 194 -63.45 36.11 37.31
N ASP A 195 -64.43 37.01 37.47
CA ASP A 195 -65.88 36.78 37.32
C ASP A 195 -66.22 36.24 35.92
N SER A 196 -66.04 34.93 35.75
CA SER A 196 -66.19 34.23 34.49
C SER A 196 -67.56 33.57 34.43
N ILE A 197 -68.39 34.06 33.51
CA ILE A 197 -69.72 33.52 33.21
C ILE A 197 -69.55 32.13 32.59
N TYR A 198 -69.73 31.09 33.39
CA TYR A 198 -69.79 29.70 32.92
C TYR A 198 -70.99 29.54 31.96
N LEU A 199 -70.71 29.29 30.68
CA LEU A 199 -71.70 29.32 29.60
C LEU A 199 -72.74 28.20 29.63
N ALA A 200 -72.60 27.18 30.49
CA ALA A 200 -73.69 26.28 30.89
C ALA A 200 -73.19 25.25 31.92
N TYR A 201 -73.60 25.39 33.19
CA TYR A 201 -73.83 24.21 34.03
C TYR A 201 -75.27 23.75 33.75
N SER A 202 -75.48 23.07 32.63
CA SER A 202 -76.73 22.35 32.43
C SER A 202 -76.60 21.00 33.14
N ASP A 203 -77.40 20.80 34.18
CA ASP A 203 -77.46 19.53 34.89
C ASP A 203 -77.94 18.44 33.92
N PHE A 204 -77.04 17.52 33.55
CA PHE A 204 -77.33 16.39 32.66
C PHE A 204 -77.96 15.20 33.40
N HIS A 205 -78.15 15.30 34.72
CA HIS A 205 -78.76 14.24 35.53
C HIS A 205 -80.16 13.81 35.02
N PRO A 206 -81.05 14.71 34.55
CA PRO A 206 -82.32 14.31 33.95
C PRO A 206 -82.15 13.46 32.68
N TYR A 207 -81.11 13.74 31.88
CA TYR A 207 -80.82 12.97 30.66
C TYR A 207 -80.27 11.59 31.00
N VAL A 208 -79.38 11.50 32.00
CA VAL A 208 -78.84 10.22 32.50
C VAL A 208 -79.95 9.34 33.08
N ILE A 209 -80.89 9.92 33.83
CA ILE A 209 -82.06 9.18 34.34
C ILE A 209 -82.93 8.69 33.18
N GLY A 210 -83.17 9.53 32.17
CA GLY A 210 -83.92 9.16 30.97
C GLY A 210 -83.27 8.04 30.18
N ASP A 211 -81.95 8.08 30.00
CA ASP A 211 -81.18 7.06 29.27
C ASP A 211 -81.16 5.73 30.03
N LEU A 212 -81.02 5.75 31.36
CA LEU A 212 -81.15 4.57 32.22
C LEU A 212 -82.54 3.93 32.13
N ALA A 213 -83.60 4.74 32.10
CA ALA A 213 -84.97 4.24 31.93
C ALA A 213 -85.17 3.61 30.54
N CYS A 214 -84.68 4.26 29.49
CA CYS A 214 -84.72 3.76 28.13
C CYS A 214 -83.95 2.43 28.00
N THR A 215 -82.76 2.36 28.57
CA THR A 215 -81.91 1.15 28.56
C THR A 215 -82.58 -0.02 29.28
N LYS A 216 -83.29 0.24 30.39
CA LYS A 216 -84.06 -0.80 31.10
C LYS A 216 -85.21 -1.34 30.27
N GLU A 217 -85.97 -0.47 29.60
CA GLU A 217 -87.06 -0.90 28.72
C GLU A 217 -86.53 -1.64 27.48
N LEU A 218 -85.41 -1.19 26.92
CA LEU A 218 -84.77 -1.83 25.78
C LEU A 218 -84.23 -3.22 26.15
N ASN A 219 -83.62 -3.38 27.33
CA ASN A 219 -83.21 -4.68 27.87
C ASN A 219 -84.40 -5.61 28.15
N ARG A 220 -85.52 -5.06 28.64
CA ARG A 220 -86.77 -5.83 28.84
C ARG A 220 -87.35 -6.30 27.51
N TRP A 221 -87.34 -5.45 26.50
CA TRP A 221 -87.74 -5.81 25.14
C TRP A 221 -86.79 -6.85 24.54
N PHE A 222 -85.47 -6.67 24.68
CA PHE A 222 -84.47 -7.64 24.24
C PHE A 222 -84.68 -9.01 24.89
N SER A 223 -84.93 -9.05 26.20
CA SER A 223 -85.15 -10.30 26.92
C SER A 223 -86.43 -11.02 26.47
N LYS A 224 -87.48 -10.28 26.09
CA LYS A 224 -88.73 -10.86 25.54
C LYS A 224 -88.59 -11.37 24.11
N GLN A 225 -87.81 -10.70 23.27
CA GLN A 225 -87.60 -11.12 21.88
C GLN A 225 -86.59 -12.27 21.77
N PHE A 226 -85.64 -12.34 22.71
CA PHE A 226 -84.55 -13.31 22.69
C PHE A 226 -84.55 -14.20 23.94
N GLU A 227 -85.68 -14.83 24.29
CA GLU A 227 -85.79 -15.74 25.44
C GLU A 227 -84.85 -16.98 25.37
N LYS A 228 -84.20 -17.24 24.22
CA LYS A 228 -83.19 -18.32 24.04
C LYS A 228 -81.79 -17.84 23.63
N GLY A 229 -81.51 -16.54 23.74
CA GLY A 229 -80.18 -15.96 23.55
C GLY A 229 -79.69 -15.88 22.09
N PRO A 230 -78.70 -15.01 21.78
CA PRO A 230 -78.28 -14.71 20.41
C PRO A 230 -77.59 -15.88 19.69
N PHE A 231 -77.00 -16.80 20.45
CA PHE A 231 -76.09 -17.82 19.92
C PHE A 231 -76.77 -18.95 19.15
N ARG A 232 -78.08 -19.18 19.33
CA ARG A 232 -78.80 -20.22 18.57
C ARG A 232 -79.36 -19.74 17.24
N LEU A 233 -79.64 -18.43 17.10
CA LEU A 233 -80.07 -17.80 15.84
C LEU A 233 -78.91 -17.70 14.83
N VAL A 234 -77.71 -17.31 15.29
CA VAL A 234 -76.51 -17.25 14.43
C VAL A 234 -76.06 -18.63 13.94
N ALA A 235 -76.33 -19.70 14.70
CA ALA A 235 -75.94 -21.06 14.33
C ALA A 235 -76.90 -21.71 13.29
N GLU A 236 -78.18 -21.34 13.26
CA GLU A 236 -79.14 -21.85 12.28
C GLU A 236 -79.24 -20.99 11.00
N GLU A 237 -78.89 -19.70 11.05
CA GLU A 237 -78.99 -18.78 9.90
C GLU A 237 -77.76 -18.74 8.97
N GLY A 238 -76.69 -19.48 9.28
CA GLY A 238 -75.53 -19.65 8.37
C GLY A 238 -75.86 -20.35 7.03
N LYS A 239 -77.10 -20.78 6.81
CA LYS A 239 -77.55 -21.49 5.59
C LYS A 239 -78.64 -20.76 4.79
N SER A 240 -79.12 -19.60 5.22
CA SER A 240 -80.12 -18.84 4.45
C SER A 240 -79.83 -17.35 4.56
N LYS A 241 -79.52 -16.74 3.40
CA LYS A 241 -79.42 -15.29 3.14
C LYS A 241 -80.00 -14.43 4.27
N CYS A 242 -79.14 -13.86 5.12
CA CYS A 242 -79.56 -12.86 6.09
C CYS A 242 -80.10 -11.63 5.36
N SER A 243 -81.42 -11.41 5.42
CA SER A 243 -82.08 -10.17 5.02
C SER A 243 -82.27 -9.21 6.22
N TRP A 244 -81.44 -9.33 7.26
CA TRP A 244 -81.54 -8.51 8.47
C TRP A 244 -80.70 -7.24 8.43
N VAL A 245 -79.83 -7.10 7.42
CA VAL A 245 -79.15 -5.85 7.10
C VAL A 245 -79.16 -5.66 5.58
N SER A 246 -80.36 -5.49 5.00
CA SER A 246 -80.46 -4.69 3.78
C SER A 246 -80.26 -3.24 4.20
N LEU A 247 -79.11 -2.67 3.83
CA LEU A 247 -78.80 -1.26 4.05
C LEU A 247 -79.73 -0.31 3.25
N ASP A 248 -80.66 -0.87 2.48
CA ASP A 248 -81.61 -0.18 1.61
C ASP A 248 -83.04 -0.06 2.21
N ASP A 249 -83.35 -0.67 3.37
CA ASP A 249 -84.68 -0.55 3.99
C ASP A 249 -84.79 0.70 4.89
N ILE A 250 -85.17 1.82 4.27
CA ILE A 250 -85.42 3.14 4.89
C ILE A 250 -86.73 3.14 5.73
N THR A 251 -87.36 1.99 5.96
CA THR A 251 -88.73 1.88 6.49
C THR A 251 -88.86 1.40 7.93
N ASN A 252 -87.78 1.37 8.72
CA ASN A 252 -87.92 1.24 10.18
C ASN A 252 -87.99 2.62 10.82
N GLY A 253 -89.20 3.17 10.83
CA GLY A 253 -89.56 4.41 11.48
C GLY A 253 -89.40 4.34 13.00
N LEU A 254 -88.25 4.82 13.50
CA LEU A 254 -88.27 5.69 14.67
C LEU A 254 -88.22 7.12 14.14
N THR A 255 -89.35 7.82 14.19
CA THR A 255 -89.41 9.27 14.01
C THR A 255 -88.59 9.94 15.12
N ARG A 256 -87.28 10.09 14.88
CA ARG A 256 -86.33 10.83 15.71
C ARG A 256 -85.70 11.89 14.80
N GLY A 257 -85.67 13.13 15.28
CA GLY A 257 -85.62 14.36 14.49
C GLY A 257 -84.57 14.41 13.37
N ASP A 258 -84.86 15.23 12.35
CA ASP A 258 -84.10 15.35 11.09
C ASP A 258 -82.60 15.70 11.24
N SER A 259 -82.13 16.06 12.44
CA SER A 259 -80.72 16.22 12.78
C SER A 259 -79.92 14.90 12.78
N GLU A 260 -80.49 13.78 13.27
CA GLU A 260 -79.75 12.51 13.43
C GLU A 260 -79.55 11.75 12.10
N LYS A 261 -80.44 11.93 11.12
CA LYS A 261 -80.33 11.31 9.78
C LYS A 261 -79.10 11.83 9.02
N SER A 262 -78.78 13.12 9.17
CA SER A 262 -77.56 13.74 8.62
C SER A 262 -76.30 13.14 9.24
N HIS A 263 -76.28 12.97 10.57
CA HIS A 263 -75.17 12.35 11.28
C HIS A 263 -74.99 10.86 10.93
N HIS A 264 -76.08 10.12 10.73
CA HIS A 264 -76.01 8.73 10.30
C HIS A 264 -75.42 8.62 8.88
N HIS A 265 -75.88 9.46 7.94
CA HIS A 265 -75.33 9.49 6.59
C HIS A 265 -73.83 9.83 6.60
N GLN A 266 -73.43 10.83 7.38
CA GLN A 266 -72.03 11.22 7.53
C GLN A 266 -71.15 10.10 8.12
N ARG A 267 -71.66 9.34 9.09
CA ARG A 267 -70.95 8.17 9.66
C ARG A 267 -70.81 7.05 8.64
N VAL A 268 -71.85 6.78 7.83
CA VAL A 268 -71.79 5.77 6.78
C VAL A 268 -70.77 6.17 5.69
N THR A 269 -70.74 7.43 5.28
CA THR A 269 -69.75 7.93 4.31
C THR A 269 -68.33 7.88 4.86
N GLU A 270 -68.12 8.23 6.14
CA GLU A 270 -66.81 8.10 6.77
C GLU A 270 -66.37 6.65 6.92
N LEU A 271 -67.27 5.73 7.28
CA LEU A 271 -66.96 4.30 7.32
C LEU A 271 -66.58 3.76 5.93
N GLN A 272 -67.25 4.23 4.87
CA GLN A 272 -66.93 3.84 3.51
C GLN A 272 -65.56 4.40 3.05
N ARG A 273 -65.24 5.64 3.44
CA ARG A 273 -63.92 6.26 3.23
C ARG A 273 -62.82 5.51 3.99
N LEU A 274 -63.04 5.19 5.26
CA LEU A 274 -62.10 4.41 6.07
C LEU A 274 -61.90 3.01 5.47
N ARG A 275 -62.97 2.35 5.02
CA ARG A 275 -62.88 1.04 4.37
C ARG A 275 -62.07 1.08 3.07
N SER A 276 -62.17 2.15 2.28
CA SER A 276 -61.35 2.29 1.06
C SER A 276 -59.87 2.54 1.35
N ILE A 277 -59.55 3.21 2.46
CA ILE A 277 -58.16 3.54 2.81
C ILE A 277 -57.50 2.40 3.60
N PHE A 278 -58.26 1.66 4.41
CA PHE A 278 -57.77 0.64 5.33
C PHE A 278 -56.85 -0.38 4.67
N ALA A 279 -57.26 -0.96 3.54
CA ALA A 279 -56.46 -1.95 2.82
C ALA A 279 -55.10 -1.37 2.34
N THR A 280 -55.09 -0.10 1.91
CA THR A 280 -53.85 0.57 1.48
C THR A 280 -52.94 0.93 2.66
N SER A 281 -53.52 1.41 3.78
CA SER A 281 -52.75 1.74 4.98
C SER A 281 -52.19 0.49 5.66
N GLU A 282 -52.94 -0.61 5.68
CA GLU A 282 -52.49 -1.88 6.23
C GLU A 282 -51.34 -2.47 5.41
N ARG A 283 -51.43 -2.43 4.07
CA ARG A 283 -50.31 -2.82 3.20
C ARG A 283 -49.06 -1.97 3.45
N GLN A 284 -49.20 -0.64 3.50
CA GLN A 284 -48.08 0.27 3.74
C GLN A 284 -47.43 0.04 5.11
N TRP A 285 -48.25 -0.25 6.13
CA TRP A 285 -47.75 -0.57 7.46
C TRP A 285 -46.95 -1.87 7.48
N ILE A 286 -47.45 -2.93 6.83
CA ILE A 286 -46.72 -4.21 6.69
C ILE A 286 -45.41 -4.01 5.92
N GLU A 287 -45.44 -3.28 4.80
CA GLU A 287 -44.24 -2.98 4.00
C GLU A 287 -43.19 -2.21 4.81
N ALA A 288 -43.60 -1.19 5.57
CA ALA A 288 -42.71 -0.45 6.46
C ALA A 288 -42.10 -1.34 7.55
N GLN A 289 -42.90 -2.26 8.11
CA GLN A 289 -42.42 -3.19 9.13
C GLN A 289 -41.43 -4.21 8.57
N VAL A 290 -41.67 -4.72 7.36
CA VAL A 290 -40.75 -5.64 6.66
C VAL A 290 -39.45 -4.93 6.31
N GLU A 291 -39.48 -3.70 5.78
CA GLU A 291 -38.27 -2.96 5.44
C GLU A 291 -37.47 -2.60 6.70
N ASN A 292 -38.14 -2.25 7.80
CA ASN A 292 -37.47 -2.04 9.09
C ASN A 292 -36.79 -3.32 9.60
N ALA A 293 -37.47 -4.47 9.56
CA ALA A 293 -36.87 -5.75 9.95
C ALA A 293 -35.64 -6.12 9.09
N LYS A 294 -35.73 -5.87 7.77
CA LYS A 294 -34.61 -6.05 6.84
C LYS A 294 -33.44 -5.12 7.17
N GLN A 295 -33.68 -3.85 7.45
CA GLN A 295 -32.64 -2.90 7.86
C GLN A 295 -31.99 -3.31 9.19
N GLN A 296 -32.78 -3.79 10.15
CA GLN A 296 -32.25 -4.30 11.42
C GLN A 296 -31.36 -5.52 11.23
N ALA A 297 -31.74 -6.46 10.36
CA ALA A 297 -30.92 -7.63 10.04
C ALA A 297 -29.59 -7.23 9.38
N ILE A 298 -29.62 -6.28 8.42
CA ILE A 298 -28.42 -5.75 7.78
C ILE A 298 -27.50 -5.08 8.82
N LEU A 299 -28.07 -4.26 9.72
CA LEU A 299 -27.31 -3.62 10.79
C LEU A 299 -26.67 -4.64 11.75
N GLN A 300 -27.37 -5.73 12.08
CA GLN A 300 -26.81 -6.79 12.91
C GLN A 300 -25.63 -7.49 12.23
N ILE A 301 -25.76 -7.81 10.93
CA ILE A 301 -24.67 -8.42 10.15
C ILE A 301 -23.47 -7.47 10.12
N LEU A 302 -23.67 -6.20 9.77
CA LEU A 302 -22.60 -5.20 9.73
C LEU A 302 -21.93 -5.02 11.10
N LYS A 303 -22.70 -4.99 12.19
CA LYS A 303 -22.14 -4.93 13.55
C LYS A 303 -21.26 -6.14 13.85
N SER A 304 -21.69 -7.34 13.49
CA SER A 304 -20.90 -8.56 13.70
C SER A 304 -19.59 -8.53 12.89
N GLN A 305 -19.65 -8.05 11.63
CA GLN A 305 -18.47 -7.91 10.78
C GLN A 305 -17.47 -6.90 11.38
N VAL A 306 -17.95 -5.71 11.79
CA VAL A 306 -17.09 -4.71 12.44
C VAL A 306 -16.41 -5.26 13.68
N SER A 307 -17.15 -5.99 14.53
CA SER A 307 -16.56 -6.60 15.74
C SER A 307 -15.51 -7.67 15.42
N SER A 308 -15.70 -8.44 14.34
CA SER A 308 -14.73 -9.42 13.86
C SER A 308 -13.47 -8.73 13.33
N ASP A 309 -13.64 -7.67 12.54
CA ASP A 309 -12.53 -6.91 11.97
C ASP A 309 -11.72 -6.20 13.06
N GLU A 310 -12.38 -5.61 14.07
CA GLU A 310 -11.71 -5.03 15.24
C GLU A 310 -10.89 -6.08 16.00
N ALA A 311 -11.44 -7.27 16.24
CA ALA A 311 -10.72 -8.36 16.88
C ALA A 311 -9.49 -8.82 16.07
N HIS A 312 -9.61 -8.89 14.74
CA HIS A 312 -8.50 -9.21 13.84
C HIS A 312 -7.40 -8.15 13.92
N ILE A 313 -7.76 -6.86 13.84
CA ILE A 313 -6.80 -5.74 13.95
C ILE A 313 -6.07 -5.79 15.29
N HIS A 314 -6.78 -6.03 16.40
CA HIS A 314 -6.16 -6.16 17.71
C HIS A 314 -5.17 -7.33 17.76
N ARG A 315 -5.53 -8.49 17.20
CA ARG A 315 -4.64 -9.66 17.13
C ARG A 315 -3.36 -9.35 16.33
N ASP A 316 -3.48 -8.68 15.20
CA ASP A 316 -2.35 -8.28 14.38
C ASP A 316 -1.42 -7.32 15.13
N ILE A 317 -1.98 -6.29 15.78
CA ILE A 317 -1.19 -5.33 16.58
C ILE A 317 -0.45 -6.03 17.72
N HIS A 318 -1.11 -6.95 18.44
CA HIS A 318 -0.45 -7.74 19.49
C HIS A 318 0.66 -8.62 18.93
N SER A 319 0.46 -9.25 17.77
CA SER A 319 1.48 -10.07 17.12
C SER A 319 2.70 -9.25 16.69
N LEU A 320 2.48 -8.06 16.13
CA LEU A 320 3.53 -7.13 15.73
C LEU A 320 4.30 -6.59 16.93
N ARG A 321 3.61 -6.23 18.01
CA ARG A 321 4.27 -5.81 19.27
C ARG A 321 5.16 -6.92 19.84
N ARG A 322 4.69 -8.17 19.82
CA ARG A 322 5.49 -9.31 20.29
C ARG A 322 6.76 -9.48 19.46
N LYS A 323 6.65 -9.48 18.12
CA LYS A 323 7.81 -9.53 17.23
C LYS A 323 8.77 -8.34 17.44
N SER A 324 8.23 -7.14 17.63
CA SER A 324 9.04 -5.95 17.94
C SER A 324 9.81 -6.11 19.25
N SER A 325 9.20 -6.71 20.28
CA SER A 325 9.90 -6.98 21.55
C SER A 325 10.94 -8.09 21.44
N GLU A 326 10.67 -9.12 20.63
CA GLU A 326 11.63 -10.20 20.33
C GLU A 326 12.87 -9.64 19.62
N LEU A 327 12.66 -8.86 18.55
CA LEU A 327 13.74 -8.20 17.80
C LEU A 327 14.53 -7.21 18.66
N ALA A 328 13.85 -6.45 19.53
CA ALA A 328 14.54 -5.55 20.47
C ALA A 328 15.42 -6.32 21.46
N GLY A 329 14.97 -7.48 21.93
CA GLY A 329 15.76 -8.39 22.76
C GLY A 329 16.96 -8.99 22.00
N GLU A 330 16.75 -9.45 20.77
CA GLU A 330 17.85 -9.93 19.92
C GLU A 330 18.90 -8.83 19.70
N LEU A 331 18.46 -7.61 19.40
CA LEU A 331 19.35 -6.47 19.21
C LEU A 331 20.11 -6.12 20.50
N SER A 332 19.47 -6.17 21.67
CA SER A 332 20.18 -5.96 22.94
C SER A 332 21.22 -7.04 23.20
N THR A 333 20.91 -8.32 22.91
CA THR A 333 21.88 -9.42 23.08
C THR A 333 23.06 -9.28 22.12
N LEU A 334 22.83 -8.87 20.88
CA LEU A 334 23.89 -8.65 19.90
C LEU A 334 24.76 -7.46 20.31
N THR A 335 24.15 -6.38 20.78
CA THR A 335 24.85 -5.19 21.28
C THR A 335 25.73 -5.56 22.48
N GLN A 336 25.21 -6.38 23.40
CA GLN A 336 25.97 -6.87 24.55
C GLN A 336 27.15 -7.76 24.15
N LYS A 337 27.03 -8.54 23.07
CA LYS A 337 28.15 -9.34 22.52
C LYS A 337 29.20 -8.49 21.84
N VAL A 338 28.82 -7.39 21.19
CA VAL A 338 29.74 -6.48 20.49
C VAL A 338 30.50 -5.58 21.47
N GLN A 339 29.88 -5.18 22.57
CA GLN A 339 30.47 -4.31 23.58
C GLN A 339 31.87 -4.74 24.08
N PRO A 340 32.11 -6.01 24.51
CA PRO A 340 33.43 -6.44 24.98
C PRO A 340 34.48 -6.45 23.87
N PHE A 341 34.09 -6.69 22.62
CA PHE A 341 35.05 -6.62 21.51
C PHE A 341 35.59 -5.20 21.36
N ILE A 342 34.69 -4.21 21.44
CA ILE A 342 35.03 -2.78 21.33
C ILE A 342 35.79 -2.29 22.56
N SER A 343 35.39 -2.68 23.77
CA SER A 343 35.98 -2.14 25.00
C SER A 343 37.28 -2.83 25.42
N GLU A 344 37.44 -4.12 25.13
CA GLU A 344 38.57 -4.91 25.63
C GLU A 344 39.44 -5.42 24.49
N THR A 345 38.90 -6.24 23.58
CA THR A 345 39.76 -6.97 22.62
C THR A 345 40.48 -6.05 21.63
N ILE A 346 39.79 -5.06 21.06
CA ILE A 346 40.39 -4.15 20.08
C ILE A 346 41.46 -3.27 20.75
N PRO A 347 41.20 -2.61 21.90
CA PRO A 347 42.24 -1.86 22.61
C PRO A 347 43.44 -2.72 23.03
N CYS A 348 43.22 -3.95 23.50
CA CYS A 348 44.31 -4.87 23.85
C CYS A 348 45.18 -5.19 22.64
N LEU A 349 44.59 -5.57 21.50
CA LEU A 349 45.32 -5.86 20.28
C LEU A 349 46.09 -4.63 19.76
N CYS A 350 45.49 -3.43 19.83
CA CYS A 350 46.17 -2.19 19.48
C CYS A 350 47.38 -1.91 20.39
N SER A 351 47.28 -2.21 21.69
CA SER A 351 48.38 -2.07 22.65
C SER A 351 49.52 -3.06 22.36
N GLU A 352 49.18 -4.32 22.07
CA GLU A 352 50.16 -5.36 21.69
C GLU A 352 50.90 -5.00 20.40
N LEU A 353 50.17 -4.52 19.38
CA LEU A 353 50.76 -4.02 18.14
C LEU A 353 51.71 -2.85 18.37
N ALA A 354 51.31 -1.89 19.22
CA ALA A 354 52.16 -0.75 19.57
C ALA A 354 53.45 -1.19 20.30
N GLN A 355 53.36 -2.20 21.18
CA GLN A 355 54.52 -2.78 21.85
C GLN A 355 55.46 -3.48 20.87
N LEU A 356 54.93 -4.29 19.95
CA LEU A 356 55.73 -4.93 18.90
C LEU A 356 56.44 -3.90 18.02
N GLN A 357 55.76 -2.83 17.62
CA GLN A 357 56.37 -1.77 16.82
C GLN A 357 57.55 -1.11 17.56
N GLY A 358 57.44 -0.89 18.88
CA GLY A 358 58.54 -0.40 19.71
C GLY A 358 59.77 -1.33 19.70
N THR A 359 59.55 -2.65 19.71
CA THR A 359 60.66 -3.63 19.65
C THR A 359 61.38 -3.62 18.31
N TYR A 360 60.66 -3.50 17.19
CA TYR A 360 61.28 -3.41 15.86
C TYR A 360 62.11 -2.13 15.68
N ILE A 361 61.63 -1.00 16.22
CA ILE A 361 62.37 0.26 16.19
C ILE A 361 63.68 0.13 17.00
N LEU A 362 63.60 -0.43 18.20
CA LEU A 362 64.78 -0.67 19.05
C LEU A 362 65.77 -1.61 18.35
N GLN A 363 65.30 -2.70 17.74
CA GLN A 363 66.14 -3.62 16.99
C GLN A 363 66.88 -2.91 15.85
N GLY A 364 66.18 -2.11 15.04
CA GLY A 364 66.80 -1.33 13.97
C GLY A 364 67.87 -0.35 14.48
N ASP A 365 67.65 0.29 15.63
CA ASP A 365 68.63 1.18 16.27
C ASP A 365 69.88 0.42 16.76
N TYR A 366 69.70 -0.78 17.30
CA TYR A 366 70.82 -1.64 17.70
C TYR A 366 71.60 -2.14 16.49
N ASP A 367 70.93 -2.57 15.43
CA ASP A 367 71.57 -2.97 14.18
C ASP A 367 72.41 -1.82 13.59
N LEU A 368 71.88 -0.59 13.63
CA LEU A 368 72.61 0.60 13.17
C LEU A 368 73.86 0.89 14.03
N LYS A 369 73.78 0.68 15.35
CA LYS A 369 74.93 0.81 16.26
C LYS A 369 75.99 -0.25 15.98
N VAL A 370 75.58 -1.50 15.74
CA VAL A 370 76.47 -2.61 15.38
C VAL A 370 77.18 -2.31 14.07
N MET A 371 76.44 -1.90 13.03
CA MET A 371 77.02 -1.52 11.73
C MET A 371 78.06 -0.40 11.85
N ARG A 372 77.81 0.61 12.70
CA ARG A 372 78.81 1.67 12.98
C ARG A 372 80.04 1.11 13.69
N GLN A 373 79.85 0.24 14.68
CA GLN A 373 80.97 -0.38 15.40
C GLN A 373 81.82 -1.26 14.48
N GLU A 374 81.20 -2.06 13.61
CA GLU A 374 81.90 -2.88 12.62
C GLU A 374 82.69 -2.02 11.63
N TYR A 375 82.14 -0.88 11.19
CA TYR A 375 82.86 0.08 10.36
C TYR A 375 84.12 0.62 11.06
N TYR A 376 84.02 1.00 12.35
CA TYR A 376 85.18 1.46 13.13
C TYR A 376 86.22 0.35 13.33
N ILE A 377 85.79 -0.88 13.63
CA ILE A 377 86.67 -2.04 13.79
C ILE A 377 87.38 -2.35 12.46
N ASN A 378 86.67 -2.34 11.34
CA ASN A 378 87.28 -2.56 10.03
C ASN A 378 88.31 -1.48 9.71
N ARG A 379 88.03 -0.21 10.01
CA ARG A 379 88.99 0.88 9.82
C ARG A 379 90.23 0.73 10.70
N GLN A 380 90.08 0.28 11.96
CA GLN A 380 91.20 -0.04 12.85
C GLN A 380 92.02 -1.23 12.33
N LYS A 381 91.36 -2.30 11.84
CA LYS A 381 92.04 -3.43 11.20
C LYS A 381 92.84 -2.98 9.98
N THR A 382 92.29 -2.14 9.11
CA THR A 382 93.00 -1.60 7.95
C THR A 382 94.25 -0.81 8.36
N CYS A 383 94.16 0.04 9.39
CA CYS A 383 95.32 0.76 9.92
C CYS A 383 96.39 -0.19 10.49
N LEU A 384 95.98 -1.24 11.22
CA LEU A 384 96.88 -2.28 11.74
C LEU A 384 97.57 -3.05 10.60
N PHE A 385 96.84 -3.46 9.57
CA PHE A 385 97.42 -4.11 8.39
C PHE A 385 98.38 -3.19 7.63
N MET A 386 98.08 -1.90 7.52
CA MET A 386 98.99 -0.91 6.93
C MET A 386 100.27 -0.74 7.76
N ALA A 387 100.18 -0.77 9.09
CA ALA A 387 101.34 -0.68 9.98
C ALA A 387 102.22 -1.95 9.92
N ILE A 388 101.63 -3.12 9.76
CA ILE A 388 102.34 -4.39 9.60
C ILE A 388 103.03 -4.49 8.23
N ALA A 389 102.46 -3.90 7.17
CA ALA A 389 103.04 -3.90 5.82
C ALA A 389 104.22 -2.91 5.63
N ILE A 390 104.51 -2.06 6.62
CA ILE A 390 105.62 -1.08 6.60
C ILE A 390 106.87 -1.61 7.35
N HIS A 391 106.78 -2.77 8.00
CA HIS A 391 107.91 -3.56 8.49
C HIS A 391 108.21 -4.73 7.55
#